data_AF-A0AA43I7R5-F1
#
_entry.id   AF-A0AA43I7R5-F1
#
_cell.length_a   1.000
_cell.length_b   1.000
_cell.length_c   1.000
_cell.angle_alpha   90.00
_cell.angle_beta   90.00
_cell.angle_gamma   90.00
#
_symmetry.space_group_name_H-M   'P 1'
#
loop_
_entity.id
_entity.type
_entity.pdbx_description
1 polymer ?
#
loop_
_entity_poly.entity_id
_entity_poly.type
_entity_poly.pdbx_seq_one_letter_code
_entity_poly.pdbx_strand_id
1 'polypeptide(L)'
;MNKNLLNTFSYFGLPLFIPIIIAGLLHFFWQFPMAISCIVIYLLLLFLLLPEDNPFAASLDYRTKRYDATYKTNSPTFKNKLLTRELIRMLLIVIAVIIAIAQL
;
A
#
# COMPACT_ATOMS: atom_id res chain seq x y z
N MET A 1 9.71 -18.00 -20.17
CA MET A 1 9.66 -16.98 -19.09
C MET A 1 8.70 -17.47 -18.00
N ASN A 2 9.16 -17.60 -16.75
CA ASN A 2 8.39 -18.22 -15.66
C ASN A 2 7.21 -17.31 -15.26
N LYS A 3 5.96 -17.80 -15.36
CA LYS A 3 4.73 -17.02 -15.08
C LYS A 3 4.72 -16.43 -13.66
N ASN A 4 5.36 -17.09 -12.69
CA ASN A 4 5.46 -16.60 -11.31
C ASN A 4 6.33 -15.34 -11.18
N LEU A 5 7.34 -15.20 -12.04
CA LEU A 5 8.26 -14.06 -12.04
C LEU A 5 7.57 -12.82 -12.61
N LEU A 6 6.79 -12.99 -13.68
CA LEU A 6 5.99 -11.92 -14.27
C LEU A 6 4.92 -11.40 -13.31
N ASN A 7 4.23 -12.31 -12.61
CA ASN A 7 3.22 -11.93 -11.62
C ASN A 7 3.84 -11.19 -10.43
N THR A 8 5.05 -11.58 -10.01
CA THR A 8 5.78 -10.89 -8.94
C THR A 8 6.19 -9.48 -9.39
N PHE A 9 6.74 -9.36 -10.60
CA PHE A 9 7.14 -8.07 -11.17
C PHE A 9 5.95 -7.13 -11.36
N SER A 10 4.83 -7.62 -11.89
CA SER A 10 3.60 -6.83 -12.02
C SER A 10 3.13 -6.30 -10.66
N TYR A 11 3.16 -7.16 -9.64
CA TYR A 11 2.64 -6.81 -8.32
C TYR A 11 3.48 -5.80 -7.54
N PHE A 12 4.81 -5.83 -7.71
CA PHE A 12 5.73 -4.86 -7.07
C PHE A 12 6.08 -3.67 -7.96
N GLY A 13 6.14 -3.86 -9.27
CA GLY A 13 6.55 -2.85 -10.23
C GLY A 13 5.46 -1.82 -10.51
N LEU A 14 4.22 -2.25 -10.78
CA LEU A 14 3.10 -1.34 -11.05
C LEU A 14 2.94 -0.23 -9.98
N PRO A 15 2.87 -0.53 -8.67
CA PRO A 15 2.73 0.50 -7.65
C PRO A 15 3.91 1.47 -7.54
N LEU A 16 5.09 1.07 -8.04
CA LEU A 16 6.29 1.89 -7.99
C LEU A 16 6.36 2.81 -9.21
N PHE A 17 6.06 2.28 -10.41
CA PHE A 17 6.16 3.02 -11.66
C PHE A 17 4.98 3.95 -11.95
N ILE A 18 3.74 3.58 -11.57
CA ILE A 18 2.56 4.40 -11.83
C ILE A 18 2.70 5.82 -11.25
N PRO A 19 3.09 6.00 -9.97
CA PRO A 19 3.26 7.32 -9.37
C PRO A 19 4.32 8.17 -10.09
N ILE A 20 5.42 7.55 -10.52
CA ILE A 20 6.51 8.23 -11.23
C ILE A 20 6.04 8.72 -12.60
N ILE A 21 5.29 7.91 -13.34
CA ILE A 21 4.76 8.28 -14.66
C ILE A 21 3.76 9.44 -14.52
N ILE A 22 2.85 9.37 -13.54
CA ILE A 22 1.87 10.44 -13.29
C ILE A 22 2.57 11.73 -12.85
N ALA A 23 3.55 11.64 -11.96
CA ALA A 23 4.35 12.78 -11.52
C ALA A 23 5.13 13.41 -12.70
N GLY A 24 5.70 12.59 -13.58
CA GLY A 24 6.37 13.04 -14.80
C GLY A 24 5.43 13.75 -15.78
N LEU A 25 4.22 13.23 -15.97
CA LEU A 25 3.19 13.87 -16.79
C LEU A 25 2.77 15.23 -16.21
N LEU A 26 2.53 15.31 -14.90
CA LEU A 26 2.19 16.55 -14.21
C LEU A 26 3.31 17.60 -14.32
N HIS A 27 4.57 17.16 -14.21
CA HIS A 27 5.71 18.04 -14.41
C HIS A 27 5.79 18.52 -15.87
N PHE A 28 5.57 17.64 -16.84
CA PHE A 28 5.63 17.98 -18.26
C PHE A 28 4.55 19.00 -18.68
N PHE A 29 3.31 18.84 -18.21
CA PHE A 29 2.19 19.71 -18.60
C PHE A 29 2.08 20.98 -17.76
N TRP A 30 2.40 20.91 -16.46
CA TRP A 30 2.12 22.00 -15.51
C TRP A 30 3.36 22.58 -14.83
N GLN A 31 4.57 22.09 -15.17
CA GLN A 31 5.83 22.42 -14.49
C GLN A 31 5.79 22.21 -12.97
N PHE A 32 4.85 21.38 -12.50
CA PHE A 32 4.65 21.17 -11.08
C PHE A 32 5.86 20.44 -10.47
N PRO A 33 6.26 20.71 -9.21
CA PRO A 33 7.38 20.03 -8.59
C PRO A 33 7.15 18.51 -8.56
N MET A 34 8.01 17.77 -9.25
CA MET A 34 7.88 16.32 -9.42
C MET A 34 7.93 15.60 -8.06
N ALA A 35 8.74 16.09 -7.12
CA ALA A 35 8.84 15.52 -5.78
C ALA A 35 7.50 15.60 -5.02
N ILE A 36 6.82 16.75 -5.05
CA ILE A 36 5.57 16.97 -4.32
C ILE A 36 4.45 16.09 -4.88
N SER A 37 4.30 16.03 -6.21
CA SER A 37 3.28 15.18 -6.83
C SER A 37 3.53 13.70 -6.53
N CYS A 38 4.79 13.25 -6.57
CA CYS A 38 5.16 11.88 -6.23
C CYS A 38 4.84 11.55 -4.76
N ILE A 39 5.17 12.44 -3.83
CA ILE A 39 4.86 12.28 -2.39
C ILE A 39 3.35 12.12 -2.17
N VAL A 40 2.54 13.00 -2.77
CA VAL A 40 1.08 12.96 -2.62
C VAL A 40 0.50 11.64 -3.14
N ILE A 41 0.95 11.19 -4.32
CA ILE A 41 0.45 9.94 -4.91
C ILE A 41 0.90 8.73 -4.09
N TYR A 42 2.16 8.68 -3.63
CA TYR A 42 2.63 7.59 -2.78
C TYR A 42 1.95 7.56 -1.41
N LEU A 43 1.64 8.71 -0.82
CA LEU A 43 0.86 8.78 0.43
C LEU A 43 -0.55 8.22 0.24
N LEU A 44 -1.22 8.60 -0.86
CA LEU A 44 -2.54 8.06 -1.21
C LEU A 44 -2.46 6.54 -1.43
N LEU A 45 -1.41 6.07 -2.11
CA LEU A 45 -1.18 4.65 -2.34
C LEU A 45 -0.94 3.90 -1.02
N LEU A 46 -0.17 4.48 -0.10
CA LEU A 46 0.11 3.92 1.22
C LEU A 46 -1.19 3.73 2.02
N PHE A 47 -2.07 4.74 1.99
CA PHE A 47 -3.37 4.66 2.67
C PHE A 47 -4.28 3.58 2.06
N LEU A 48 -4.26 3.43 0.73
CA LEU A 48 -5.07 2.42 0.03
C LEU A 48 -4.53 0.99 0.22
N LEU A 49 -3.22 0.84 0.48
CA LEU A 49 -2.56 -0.46 0.66
C LEU A 49 -2.58 -0.96 2.10
N LEU A 50 -3.23 -0.23 3.01
CA LEU A 50 -3.33 -0.63 4.40
C LEU A 50 -4.00 -2.02 4.47
N PRO A 51 -3.38 -3.01 5.13
CA PRO A 51 -3.92 -4.38 5.17
C PRO A 51 -5.32 -4.39 5.79
N GLU A 52 -6.23 -5.20 5.26
CA GLU A 52 -7.60 -5.35 5.81
C GLU A 52 -7.57 -5.89 7.25
N ASP A 53 -6.49 -6.60 7.61
CA ASP A 53 -6.18 -7.18 8.91
C ASP A 53 -5.70 -6.15 9.96
N ASN A 54 -5.69 -4.86 9.62
CA ASN A 54 -5.14 -3.81 10.48
C ASN A 54 -5.88 -3.74 11.84
N PRO A 55 -5.19 -3.52 12.98
CA PRO A 55 -5.82 -3.28 14.28
C PRO A 55 -6.95 -2.25 14.26
N PHE A 56 -6.94 -1.29 13.34
CA PHE A 56 -8.04 -0.35 13.12
C PHE A 56 -9.33 -1.03 12.64
N ALA A 57 -9.24 -1.93 11.66
CA ALA A 57 -10.39 -2.71 11.20
C ALA A 57 -10.89 -3.65 12.30
N ALA A 58 -9.98 -4.27 13.06
CA ALA A 58 -10.34 -5.09 14.22
C ALA A 58 -11.11 -4.30 15.29
N SER A 59 -10.77 -3.03 15.52
CA SER A 59 -11.48 -2.16 16.48
C SER A 59 -12.87 -1.73 16.03
N LEU A 60 -13.06 -1.53 14.72
CA LEU A 60 -14.36 -1.20 14.12
C LEU A 60 -15.31 -2.40 14.20
N ASP A 61 -14.78 -3.58 13.88
CA ASP A 61 -15.51 -4.84 13.87
C ASP A 61 -15.71 -5.41 15.29
N TYR A 62 -14.93 -4.94 16.28
CA TYR A 62 -15.14 -5.28 17.68
C TYR A 62 -16.52 -4.83 18.19
N ARG A 63 -17.00 -3.67 17.73
CA ARG A 63 -18.31 -3.14 18.15
C ARG A 63 -19.47 -3.99 17.65
N THR A 64 -19.40 -4.51 16.43
CA THR A 64 -20.43 -5.38 15.84
C THR A 64 -20.38 -6.78 16.46
N LYS A 65 -19.17 -7.31 16.69
CA LYS A 65 -18.95 -8.65 17.28
C LYS A 65 -19.39 -8.78 18.74
N ARG A 66 -19.52 -7.67 19.47
CA ARG A 66 -20.00 -7.67 20.88
C ARG A 66 -21.49 -8.01 21.02
N TYR A 67 -22.29 -7.80 19.98
CA TYR A 67 -23.74 -7.99 20.04
C TYR A 67 -24.21 -9.36 19.53
N ASP A 68 -23.30 -10.19 18.98
CA ASP A 68 -23.64 -11.52 18.52
C ASP A 68 -23.28 -12.55 19.60
N ALA A 69 -24.31 -13.13 20.23
CA ALA A 69 -24.16 -14.14 21.29
C ALA A 69 -23.51 -15.45 20.79
N THR A 70 -23.41 -15.64 19.48
CA THR A 70 -22.84 -16.83 18.83
C THR A 70 -21.41 -16.61 18.34
N TYR A 71 -20.84 -15.42 18.53
CA TYR A 71 -19.51 -15.09 18.01
C TYR A 71 -18.43 -15.95 18.65
N LYS A 72 -17.93 -16.92 17.89
CA LYS A 72 -16.70 -17.64 18.22
C LYS A 72 -15.52 -16.79 17.82
N THR A 73 -14.58 -16.58 18.73
CA THR A 73 -13.35 -15.86 18.44
C THR A 73 -12.54 -16.64 17.41
N ASN A 74 -12.71 -16.33 16.14
CA ASN A 74 -11.74 -16.72 15.14
C ASN A 74 -10.50 -15.89 15.47
N SER A 75 -9.56 -16.49 16.22
CA SER A 75 -8.21 -15.95 16.31
C SER A 75 -7.76 -15.69 14.88
N PRO A 76 -7.19 -14.51 14.58
CA PRO A 76 -6.79 -14.18 13.22
C PRO A 76 -5.81 -15.26 12.79
N THR A 77 -6.26 -16.15 11.91
CA THR A 77 -5.39 -17.11 11.25
C THR A 77 -4.56 -16.27 10.30
N PHE A 78 -3.45 -15.75 10.83
CA PHE A 78 -2.46 -14.98 10.09
C PHE A 78 -2.12 -15.79 8.84
N LYS A 79 -2.66 -15.37 7.70
CA LYS A 79 -2.33 -15.92 6.39
C LYS A 79 -0.97 -15.34 6.03
N ASN A 80 0.06 -15.79 6.76
CA ASN A 80 1.35 -15.13 6.93
C ASN A 80 2.00 -14.72 5.62
N LYS A 81 1.80 -15.49 4.56
CA LYS A 81 2.40 -15.28 3.24
C LYS A 81 1.79 -14.12 2.44
N LEU A 82 0.50 -13.84 2.62
CA LEU A 82 -0.16 -12.71 1.94
C LEU A 82 0.25 -11.40 2.64
N LEU A 83 0.18 -11.41 3.97
CA LEU A 83 0.50 -10.27 4.82
C LEU A 83 1.98 -9.86 4.73
N THR A 84 2.93 -10.80 4.68
CA THR A 84 4.35 -10.45 4.47
C THR A 84 4.58 -9.73 3.14
N ARG A 85 3.87 -10.12 2.08
CA ARG A 85 4.02 -9.50 0.76
C ARG A 85 3.44 -8.09 0.72
N GLU A 86 2.32 -7.86 1.40
CA GLU A 86 1.71 -6.54 1.56
C GLU A 86 2.57 -5.62 2.43
N LEU A 87 3.13 -6.13 3.54
CA LEU A 87 4.06 -5.40 4.39
C LEU A 87 5.34 -4.99 3.62
N ILE A 88 5.93 -5.91 2.85
CA ILE A 88 7.11 -5.60 2.02
C ILE A 88 6.78 -4.49 1.00
N ARG A 89 5.58 -4.53 0.40
CA ARG A 89 5.13 -3.51 -0.54
C ARG A 89 4.93 -2.15 0.14
N MET A 90 4.33 -2.11 1.33
CA MET A 90 4.22 -0.87 2.12
C MET A 90 5.59 -0.31 2.50
N LEU A 91 6.50 -1.16 2.99
CA LEU A 91 7.88 -0.75 3.33
C LEU A 91 8.57 -0.11 2.13
N LEU A 92 8.43 -0.71 0.95
CA LEU A 92 9.01 -0.20 -0.29
C LEU A 92 8.44 1.18 -0.68
N ILE A 93 7.13 1.39 -0.51
CA ILE A 93 6.49 2.71 -0.74
C ILE A 93 6.98 3.73 0.27
N VAL A 94 7.12 3.37 1.55
CA VAL A 94 7.66 4.26 2.59
C VAL A 94 9.07 4.72 2.24
N ILE A 95 9.94 3.79 1.81
CA ILE A 95 11.30 4.13 1.35
C ILE A 95 11.22 5.08 0.15
N ALA A 96 10.35 4.83 -0.82
CA ALA A 96 10.17 5.72 -1.97
C ALA A 96 9.72 7.14 -1.57
N VAL A 97 8.83 7.27 -0.58
CA VAL A 97 8.42 8.57 -0.03
C VAL A 97 9.58 9.27 0.65
N ILE A 98 10.38 8.56 1.46
CA ILE A 98 11.56 9.15 2.13
C ILE A 98 12.55 9.68 1.10
N ILE A 99 12.81 8.91 0.03
CA ILE A 99 13.68 9.35 -1.07
C ILE A 99 13.10 10.59 -1.75
N ALA A 100 11.79 10.61 -2.03
CA ALA A 100 11.14 11.76 -2.67
C ALA A 100 11.18 13.02 -1.78
N ILE A 101 11.05 12.88 -0.47
CA ILE A 101 11.21 14.00 0.49
C ILE A 101 12.66 14.48 0.53
N ALA A 102 13.65 13.59 0.46
CA ALA A 102 15.06 13.97 0.43
C ALA A 102 15.48 14.71 -0.86
N GLN A 103 14.64 14.67 -1.90
CA GLN A 103 14.84 15.38 -3.17
C GLN A 103 14.12 16.73 -3.24
N LEU A 104 13.33 17.08 -2.21
CA LEU A 104 12.63 18.36 -2.07
C LEU A 104 13.60 19.45 -1.60
#